data_AF-A0A934Z4E9-F1
#
_entry.id   AF-A0A934Z4E9-F1
#
_cell.length_a   1.000
_cell.length_b   1.000
_cell.length_c   1.000
_cell.angle_alpha   90.00
_cell.angle_beta   90.00
_cell.angle_gamma   90.00
#
_symmetry.space_group_name_H-M   'P 1'
#
loop_
_entity.id
_entity.type
_entity.pdbx_description
1 polymer ?
#
loop_
_entity_poly.entity_id
_entity_poly.type
_entity_poly.pdbx_seq_one_letter_code
_entity_poly.pdbx_strand_id
1 'polypeptide(L)'
;MAVSGPTEVSAGATATRTLTYSLAVNARISTDRTDDSGLPQVKFLYALPSDAADRGFDTDRTIHRTVSSWQRWFAGQANGRRFRFDTFQGALDIAFVRLARTEAQYAGYGITMRDSLEKDLAALGFNSATKAYAVYFDGVNTTACGSAPRPPALPGRIAGLYLKGTPPGAAGCATNAFATSPTAAPGYLEFVMVHEILHILGVVDAAAPNHAFDGHVGNDPRDLMYAGVQPWAPSLLDATRTNYFNTTSLGGLINLALSPYLVVP
;
A
#
# COMPACT_ATOMS: atom_id res chain seq x y z
N MET A 1 3.92 0.88 -13.72
CA MET A 1 4.84 2.03 -13.73
C MET A 1 5.23 2.26 -12.28
N ALA A 2 6.52 2.43 -11.98
CA ALA A 2 7.06 2.44 -10.63
C ALA A 2 6.96 3.84 -10.00
N VAL A 3 6.61 3.93 -8.71
CA VAL A 3 6.75 5.18 -7.95
C VAL A 3 8.25 5.46 -7.76
N SER A 4 8.74 6.57 -8.34
CA SER A 4 10.11 7.05 -8.17
C SER A 4 10.28 7.73 -6.80
N GLY A 5 11.53 7.76 -6.30
CA GLY A 5 11.90 8.23 -4.96
C GLY A 5 11.61 9.72 -4.70
N PRO A 6 11.75 10.19 -3.45
CA PRO A 6 11.11 11.42 -2.99
C PRO A 6 11.88 12.69 -3.35
N THR A 7 11.12 13.74 -3.65
CA THR A 7 11.38 15.11 -3.19
C THR A 7 10.36 15.45 -2.12
N GLU A 8 10.74 16.23 -1.11
CA GLU A 8 9.98 16.53 0.12
C GLU A 8 8.45 16.54 -0.02
N VAL A 9 7.78 15.65 0.72
CA VAL A 9 6.31 15.57 0.79
C VAL A 9 5.83 16.35 2.01
N SER A 10 5.02 17.38 1.80
CA SER A 10 4.39 18.17 2.86
C SER A 10 3.01 17.60 3.20
N ALA A 11 2.80 17.22 4.45
CA ALA A 11 1.56 16.59 4.89
C ALA A 11 0.51 17.63 5.34
N GLY A 12 -0.66 17.59 4.69
CA GLY A 12 -1.85 18.33 5.10
C GLY A 12 -2.82 17.48 5.95
N ALA A 13 -3.24 18.07 7.08
CA ALA A 13 -4.34 17.72 8.00
C ALA A 13 -4.22 16.45 8.89
N THR A 14 -4.03 16.70 10.19
CA THR A 14 -4.18 15.74 11.29
C THR A 14 -5.65 15.59 11.65
N ALA A 15 -6.35 14.57 11.13
CA ALA A 15 -7.70 14.24 11.59
C ALA A 15 -7.66 13.46 12.91
N THR A 16 -8.40 13.91 13.93
CA THR A 16 -8.56 13.25 15.24
C THR A 16 -9.63 12.16 15.15
N ARG A 17 -9.31 10.99 14.57
CA ARG A 17 -10.19 9.81 14.59
C ARG A 17 -9.54 8.64 15.34
N THR A 18 -10.36 7.91 16.09
CA THR A 18 -9.96 6.80 16.95
C THR A 18 -9.45 5.61 16.15
N LEU A 19 -8.42 4.94 16.70
CA LEU A 19 -7.98 3.59 16.36
C LEU A 19 -9.18 2.66 16.12
N THR A 20 -9.26 1.99 14.99
CA THR A 20 -10.37 1.05 14.71
C THR A 20 -9.95 -0.39 14.93
N TYR A 21 -8.71 -0.55 15.34
CA TYR A 21 -8.04 -1.74 15.77
C TYR A 21 -7.11 -1.33 16.93
N SER A 22 -6.78 -2.30 17.77
CA SER A 22 -5.84 -2.18 18.88
C SER A 22 -4.41 -2.04 18.38
N LEU A 23 -3.64 -1.16 19.04
CA LEU A 23 -2.18 -1.08 18.84
C LEU A 23 -1.40 -2.19 19.57
N ALA A 24 -2.11 -3.16 20.15
CA ALA A 24 -1.50 -4.38 20.64
C ALA A 24 -0.77 -5.09 19.49
N VAL A 25 0.41 -5.62 19.81
CA VAL A 25 1.21 -6.43 18.88
C VAL A 25 0.93 -7.88 19.19
N ASN A 26 0.43 -8.59 18.18
CA ASN A 26 0.27 -10.04 18.26
C ASN A 26 1.65 -10.73 18.22
N ALA A 27 1.74 -11.94 18.77
CA ALA A 27 2.94 -12.76 18.59
C ALA A 27 3.22 -12.95 17.09
N ARG A 28 4.49 -13.08 16.70
CA ARG A 28 4.85 -13.36 15.30
C ARG A 28 4.20 -14.66 14.82
N ILE A 29 3.73 -14.66 13.57
CA ILE A 29 3.18 -15.84 12.88
C ILE A 29 3.58 -15.80 11.42
N SER A 30 3.64 -16.95 10.76
CA SER A 30 3.95 -17.07 9.33
C SER A 30 2.77 -17.46 8.44
N THR A 31 1.58 -17.52 9.01
CA THR A 31 0.33 -17.89 8.34
C THR A 31 -0.75 -16.88 8.69
N ASP A 32 -1.81 -16.86 7.88
CA ASP A 32 -3.01 -16.09 8.19
C ASP A 32 -3.71 -16.66 9.44
N ARG A 33 -4.18 -15.81 10.35
CA ARG A 33 -4.99 -16.24 11.50
C ARG A 33 -6.47 -16.22 11.13
N THR A 34 -7.31 -16.62 12.07
CA THR A 34 -8.75 -16.48 11.93
C THR A 34 -9.17 -15.02 12.02
N ASP A 35 -9.64 -14.44 10.93
CA ASP A 35 -10.07 -13.05 10.87
C ASP A 35 -11.21 -12.73 11.87
N ASP A 36 -11.21 -11.51 12.41
CA ASP A 36 -12.36 -10.96 13.13
C ASP A 36 -13.56 -10.66 12.21
N SER A 37 -13.35 -10.63 10.88
CA SER A 37 -14.39 -10.37 9.88
C SER A 37 -14.16 -11.20 8.62
N GLY A 38 -15.21 -11.84 8.10
CA GLY A 38 -15.16 -12.54 6.81
C GLY A 38 -15.36 -11.66 5.57
N LEU A 39 -15.45 -10.33 5.73
CA LEU A 39 -15.63 -9.39 4.62
C LEU A 39 -14.28 -9.09 3.93
N PRO A 40 -14.27 -8.47 2.73
CA PRO A 40 -13.02 -8.12 2.07
C PRO A 40 -12.11 -7.21 2.92
N GLN A 41 -10.83 -7.55 3.00
CA GLN A 41 -9.87 -6.93 3.93
C GLN A 41 -8.50 -6.69 3.29
N VAL A 42 -7.78 -5.69 3.81
CA VAL A 42 -6.36 -5.51 3.53
C VAL A 42 -5.54 -6.30 4.55
N LYS A 43 -4.81 -7.32 4.08
CA LYS A 43 -3.87 -8.15 4.84
C LYS A 43 -2.49 -7.54 4.79
N PHE A 44 -1.80 -7.47 5.93
CA PHE A 44 -0.41 -6.99 5.97
C PHE A 44 0.57 -8.15 6.09
N LEU A 45 1.62 -8.12 5.27
CA LEU A 45 2.71 -9.09 5.32
C LEU A 45 4.04 -8.34 5.51
N TYR A 46 4.88 -8.81 6.42
CA TYR A 46 6.29 -8.44 6.49
C TYR A 46 7.11 -9.57 5.88
N ALA A 47 7.63 -9.36 4.68
CA ALA A 47 8.24 -10.40 3.87
C ALA A 47 9.73 -10.13 3.64
N LEU A 48 10.56 -11.17 3.71
CA LEU A 48 12.00 -11.07 3.58
C LEU A 48 12.53 -12.11 2.60
N PRO A 49 13.56 -11.77 1.80
CA PRO A 49 14.39 -12.79 1.16
C PRO A 49 14.95 -13.80 2.17
N SER A 50 15.22 -15.01 1.72
CA SER A 50 15.75 -16.13 2.53
C SER A 50 16.99 -15.74 3.34
N ASP A 51 17.89 -14.97 2.74
CA ASP A 51 19.20 -14.55 3.25
C ASP A 51 19.19 -13.16 3.90
N ALA A 52 18.04 -12.47 3.95
CA ALA A 52 17.95 -11.16 4.57
C ALA A 52 17.89 -11.24 6.10
N ALA A 53 18.61 -10.32 6.74
CA ALA A 53 18.50 -10.08 8.18
C ALA A 53 17.09 -9.58 8.52
N ASP A 54 16.53 -10.12 9.61
CA ASP A 54 15.23 -9.74 10.11
C ASP A 54 15.31 -8.50 11.00
N ARG A 55 14.53 -7.47 10.68
CA ARG A 55 14.45 -6.22 11.45
C ARG A 55 13.27 -6.16 12.42
N GLY A 56 12.42 -7.19 12.46
CA GLY A 56 11.35 -7.31 13.45
C GLY A 56 10.15 -6.40 13.23
N PHE A 57 9.94 -5.85 12.02
CA PHE A 57 8.92 -4.83 11.75
C PHE A 57 7.46 -5.25 11.95
N ASP A 58 7.21 -6.56 11.97
CA ASP A 58 5.93 -7.16 12.35
C ASP A 58 5.67 -7.11 13.86
N THR A 59 6.72 -6.97 14.69
CA THR A 59 6.63 -7.06 16.17
C THR A 59 7.09 -5.81 16.93
N ASP A 60 7.87 -4.92 16.31
CA ASP A 60 8.40 -3.70 16.95
C ASP A 60 7.44 -2.48 16.86
N ARG A 61 6.21 -2.71 16.40
CA ARG A 61 5.16 -1.72 16.08
C ARG A 61 5.45 -0.82 14.87
N THR A 62 6.54 -1.00 14.11
CA THR A 62 6.84 -0.16 12.94
C THR A 62 5.70 -0.20 11.92
N ILE A 63 5.28 -1.40 11.50
CA ILE A 63 4.15 -1.52 10.56
C ILE A 63 2.84 -1.01 11.18
N HIS A 64 2.59 -1.25 12.48
CA HIS A 64 1.40 -0.70 13.15
C HIS A 64 1.35 0.83 13.10
N ARG A 65 2.47 1.52 13.34
CA ARG A 65 2.55 2.99 13.30
C ARG A 65 2.32 3.52 11.90
N THR A 66 2.99 2.95 10.91
CA THR A 66 2.82 3.30 9.49
C THR A 66 1.39 3.09 9.02
N VAL A 67 0.80 1.91 9.30
CA VAL A 67 -0.60 1.60 8.94
C VAL A 67 -1.58 2.55 9.60
N SER A 68 -1.39 2.85 10.89
CA SER A 68 -2.19 3.83 11.60
C SER A 68 -2.09 5.24 10.98
N SER A 69 -0.87 5.68 10.69
CA SER A 69 -0.57 7.01 10.15
C SER A 69 -1.31 7.26 8.84
N TRP A 70 -1.14 6.37 7.85
CA TRP A 70 -1.77 6.57 6.55
C TRP A 70 -3.27 6.33 6.58
N GLN A 71 -3.78 5.41 7.41
CA GLN A 71 -5.22 5.18 7.54
C GLN A 71 -5.93 6.42 8.08
N ARG A 72 -5.33 7.12 9.03
CA ARG A 72 -5.88 8.36 9.59
C ARG A 72 -5.95 9.46 8.54
N TRP A 73 -4.87 9.65 7.78
CA TRP A 73 -4.86 10.60 6.67
C TRP A 73 -5.92 10.23 5.64
N PHE A 74 -5.95 8.96 5.21
CA PHE A 74 -6.93 8.47 4.24
C PHE A 74 -8.36 8.73 4.72
N ALA A 75 -8.67 8.41 5.98
CA ALA A 75 -9.99 8.66 6.55
C ALA A 75 -10.34 10.15 6.60
N GLY A 76 -9.36 11.02 6.85
CA GLY A 76 -9.52 12.48 6.75
C GLY A 76 -9.85 12.94 5.34
N GLN A 77 -9.32 12.27 4.31
CA GLN A 77 -9.60 12.56 2.91
C GLN A 77 -10.88 11.89 2.40
N ALA A 78 -11.28 10.75 2.96
CA ALA A 78 -12.32 9.87 2.43
C ALA A 78 -13.68 10.01 3.13
N ASN A 79 -14.02 11.21 3.62
CA ASN A 79 -15.27 11.46 4.36
C ASN A 79 -15.45 10.51 5.56
N GLY A 80 -14.35 10.18 6.23
CA GLY A 80 -14.32 9.27 7.38
C GLY A 80 -14.34 7.78 7.03
N ARG A 81 -14.53 7.40 5.76
CA ARG A 81 -14.37 6.01 5.31
C ARG A 81 -12.94 5.55 5.54
N ARG A 82 -12.77 4.27 5.79
CA ARG A 82 -11.49 3.70 6.16
C ARG A 82 -11.34 2.30 5.57
N PHE A 83 -10.13 1.87 5.28
CA PHE A 83 -9.92 0.47 4.89
C PHE A 83 -10.30 -0.47 6.04
N ARG A 84 -10.92 -1.59 5.69
CA ARG A 84 -11.08 -2.73 6.60
C ARG A 84 -9.76 -3.48 6.60
N PHE A 85 -9.10 -3.46 7.73
CA PHE A 85 -7.90 -4.23 7.92
C PHE A 85 -8.23 -5.64 8.33
N ASP A 86 -7.32 -6.52 7.96
CA ASP A 86 -7.27 -7.84 8.53
C ASP A 86 -6.81 -7.76 9.99
N THR A 87 -7.64 -8.29 10.88
CA THR A 87 -7.40 -8.26 12.32
C THR A 87 -7.70 -9.60 12.95
N PHE A 88 -6.93 -9.91 13.99
CA PHE A 88 -7.14 -11.04 14.88
C PHE A 88 -7.23 -10.51 16.32
N GLN A 89 -8.34 -10.80 17.01
CA GLN A 89 -8.61 -10.34 18.37
C GLN A 89 -8.52 -8.81 18.50
N GLY A 90 -8.95 -8.10 17.46
CA GLY A 90 -8.99 -6.65 17.38
C GLY A 90 -7.65 -5.97 17.08
N ALA A 91 -6.53 -6.69 16.94
CA ALA A 91 -5.23 -6.14 16.53
C ALA A 91 -4.91 -6.51 15.08
N LEU A 92 -4.05 -5.74 14.39
CA LEU A 92 -3.61 -6.09 13.04
C LEU A 92 -3.06 -7.52 13.02
N ASP A 93 -3.51 -8.32 12.05
CA ASP A 93 -2.90 -9.61 11.81
C ASP A 93 -1.80 -9.46 10.74
N ILE A 94 -0.59 -9.20 11.21
CA ILE A 94 0.61 -9.10 10.36
C ILE A 94 1.27 -10.47 10.32
N ALA A 95 1.43 -11.04 9.12
CA ALA A 95 2.20 -12.28 8.95
C ALA A 95 3.66 -11.98 8.57
N PHE A 96 4.59 -12.66 9.22
CA PHE A 96 6.01 -12.69 8.90
C PHE A 96 6.29 -13.79 7.88
N VAL A 97 6.90 -13.44 6.76
CA VAL A 97 7.20 -14.39 5.70
C VAL A 97 8.68 -14.37 5.35
N ARG A 98 9.37 -15.48 5.59
CA ARG A 98 10.70 -15.71 5.03
C ARG A 98 10.54 -16.48 3.72
N LEU A 99 10.85 -15.82 2.61
CA LEU A 99 10.68 -16.35 1.27
C LEU A 99 11.82 -17.30 0.91
N ALA A 100 11.59 -18.17 -0.07
CA ALA A 100 12.57 -19.17 -0.48
C ALA A 100 13.74 -18.60 -1.30
N ARG A 101 13.56 -17.44 -1.94
CA ARG A 101 14.56 -16.83 -2.82
C ARG A 101 15.47 -15.86 -2.07
N THR A 102 16.70 -15.72 -2.54
CA THR A 102 17.67 -14.75 -2.02
C THR A 102 17.34 -13.33 -2.51
N GLU A 103 17.95 -12.33 -1.88
CA GLU A 103 17.82 -10.94 -2.32
C GLU A 103 18.29 -10.77 -3.77
N ALA A 104 19.44 -11.37 -4.11
CA ALA A 104 19.99 -11.29 -5.46
C ALA A 104 19.05 -11.91 -6.52
N GLN A 105 18.35 -13.00 -6.18
CA GLN A 105 17.36 -13.61 -7.06
C GLN A 105 16.16 -12.69 -7.28
N TYR A 106 15.66 -12.03 -6.24
CA TYR A 106 14.56 -11.06 -6.39
C TYR A 106 14.99 -9.83 -7.21
N ALA A 107 16.16 -9.26 -6.91
CA ALA A 107 16.70 -8.13 -7.64
C ALA A 107 16.86 -8.45 -9.14
N GLY A 108 17.25 -9.68 -9.48
CA GLY A 108 17.38 -10.16 -10.85
C GLY A 108 16.09 -10.14 -11.69
N TYR A 109 14.90 -10.11 -11.07
CA TYR A 109 13.64 -9.98 -11.80
C TYR A 109 13.30 -8.55 -12.25
N GLY A 110 14.01 -7.54 -11.73
CA GLY A 110 13.79 -6.13 -12.04
C GLY A 110 12.32 -5.71 -11.88
N ILE A 111 11.74 -5.13 -12.94
CA ILE A 111 10.34 -4.65 -12.93
C ILE A 111 9.30 -5.75 -12.68
N THR A 112 9.63 -7.02 -12.97
CA THR A 112 8.72 -8.17 -12.79
C THR A 112 8.82 -8.84 -11.42
N MET A 113 9.62 -8.28 -10.52
CA MET A 113 9.83 -8.84 -9.18
C MET A 113 8.52 -9.02 -8.40
N ARG A 114 7.55 -8.11 -8.55
CA ARG A 114 6.22 -8.19 -7.91
C ARG A 114 5.50 -9.49 -8.26
N ASP A 115 5.51 -9.88 -9.52
CA ASP A 115 4.83 -11.08 -10.03
C ASP A 115 5.46 -12.34 -9.41
N SER A 116 6.79 -12.35 -9.29
CA SER A 116 7.52 -13.45 -8.65
C SER A 116 7.27 -13.50 -7.14
N LEU A 117 7.22 -12.34 -6.48
CA LEU A 117 6.86 -12.22 -5.06
C LEU A 117 5.43 -12.71 -4.81
N GLU A 118 4.48 -12.33 -5.67
CA GLU A 118 3.09 -12.79 -5.62
C GLU A 118 2.96 -14.29 -5.78
N LYS A 119 3.69 -14.89 -6.73
CA LYS A 119 3.72 -16.34 -6.90
C LYS A 119 4.23 -17.07 -5.65
N ASP A 120 5.27 -16.55 -5.02
CA ASP A 120 5.84 -17.18 -3.82
C ASP A 120 4.91 -17.05 -2.61
N LEU A 121 4.31 -15.88 -2.42
CA LEU A 121 3.34 -15.66 -1.34
C LEU A 121 2.07 -16.50 -1.55
N ALA A 122 1.60 -16.64 -2.79
CA ALA A 122 0.49 -17.51 -3.10
C ALA A 122 0.80 -18.99 -2.81
N ALA A 123 2.02 -19.45 -3.07
CA ALA A 123 2.48 -20.80 -2.74
C ALA A 123 2.52 -21.07 -1.23
N LEU A 124 2.61 -20.01 -0.41
CA LEU A 124 2.55 -20.07 1.05
C LEU A 124 1.12 -19.90 1.61
N GLY A 125 0.10 -19.83 0.74
CA GLY A 125 -1.30 -19.73 1.13
C GLY A 125 -1.86 -18.29 1.18
N PHE A 126 -1.06 -17.28 0.83
CA PHE A 126 -1.53 -15.89 0.75
C PHE A 126 -2.15 -15.60 -0.63
N ASN A 127 -3.27 -16.26 -0.94
CA ASN A 127 -3.96 -16.18 -2.24
C ASN A 127 -5.49 -16.04 -2.14
N SER A 128 -6.01 -15.61 -0.99
CA SER A 128 -7.45 -15.49 -0.75
C SER A 128 -8.12 -14.50 -1.70
N ALA A 129 -9.32 -14.86 -2.17
CA ALA A 129 -10.10 -14.04 -3.08
C ALA A 129 -10.62 -12.73 -2.45
N THR A 130 -10.73 -12.70 -1.12
CA THR A 130 -11.27 -11.57 -0.34
C THR A 130 -10.18 -10.71 0.30
N LYS A 131 -8.90 -11.00 0.01
CA LYS A 131 -7.77 -10.25 0.56
C LYS A 131 -7.05 -9.47 -0.52
N ALA A 132 -6.74 -8.21 -0.19
CA ALA A 132 -5.69 -7.44 -0.83
C ALA A 132 -4.45 -7.49 0.09
N TYR A 133 -3.31 -7.94 -0.42
CA TYR A 133 -2.10 -8.13 0.36
C TYR A 133 -1.18 -6.92 0.23
N ALA A 134 -1.04 -6.17 1.31
CA ALA A 134 -0.09 -5.08 1.48
C ALA A 134 1.22 -5.63 2.06
N VAL A 135 2.26 -5.72 1.22
CA VAL A 135 3.50 -6.42 1.52
C VAL A 135 4.63 -5.42 1.75
N TYR A 136 5.07 -5.35 3.00
CA TYR A 136 6.33 -4.69 3.38
C TYR A 136 7.47 -5.66 3.10
N PHE A 137 8.06 -5.55 1.91
CA PHE A 137 9.15 -6.43 1.48
C PHE A 137 10.51 -5.83 1.84
N ASP A 138 11.22 -6.51 2.73
CA ASP A 138 12.55 -6.12 3.23
C ASP A 138 13.70 -6.56 2.31
N GLY A 139 13.53 -6.29 1.02
CA GLY A 139 14.52 -6.61 -0.01
C GLY A 139 14.68 -5.47 -1.00
N VAL A 140 15.69 -5.62 -1.86
CA VAL A 140 16.01 -4.65 -2.91
C VAL A 140 15.11 -4.85 -4.12
N ASN A 141 14.59 -3.75 -4.64
CA ASN A 141 14.09 -3.64 -6.02
C ASN A 141 14.87 -2.51 -6.71
N THR A 142 15.48 -2.78 -7.86
CA THR A 142 16.36 -1.82 -8.54
C THR A 142 15.62 -0.83 -9.44
N THR A 143 14.29 -0.74 -9.31
CA THR A 143 13.45 0.05 -10.22
C THR A 143 12.46 0.94 -9.49
N ALA A 144 11.98 0.53 -8.32
CA ALA A 144 10.87 1.19 -7.63
C ALA A 144 10.99 1.14 -6.11
N CYS A 145 10.26 2.01 -5.42
CA CYS A 145 9.91 1.81 -4.02
C CYS A 145 8.60 1.05 -3.82
N GLY A 146 7.70 1.06 -4.80
CA GLY A 146 6.47 0.29 -4.77
C GLY A 146 6.08 -0.23 -6.13
N SER A 147 5.33 -1.33 -6.14
CA SER A 147 4.53 -1.70 -7.31
C SER A 147 3.38 -2.62 -6.96
N ALA A 148 2.32 -2.52 -7.76
CA ALA A 148 1.11 -3.29 -7.66
C ALA A 148 0.61 -3.74 -9.05
N PRO A 149 -0.25 -4.77 -9.10
CA PRO A 149 -1.04 -5.10 -10.28
C PRO A 149 -1.96 -3.92 -10.64
N ARG A 150 -2.47 -3.93 -11.87
CA ARG A 150 -3.39 -2.93 -12.37
C ARG A 150 -4.55 -3.61 -13.08
N PRO A 151 -5.57 -4.06 -12.32
CA PRO A 151 -6.75 -4.67 -12.90
C PRO A 151 -7.51 -3.68 -13.80
N PRO A 152 -8.17 -4.16 -14.88
CA PRO A 152 -8.21 -5.55 -15.33
C PRO A 152 -7.00 -5.96 -16.20
N ALA A 153 -6.16 -5.00 -16.63
CA ALA A 153 -5.06 -5.24 -17.57
C ALA A 153 -3.97 -6.19 -17.03
N LEU A 154 -3.69 -6.09 -15.73
CA LEU A 154 -2.74 -6.95 -15.03
C LEU A 154 -3.37 -7.36 -13.69
N PRO A 155 -4.05 -8.51 -13.62
CA PRO A 155 -4.64 -8.98 -12.38
C PRO A 155 -3.56 -9.36 -11.37
N GLY A 156 -3.88 -9.20 -10.10
CA GLY A 156 -3.05 -9.62 -8.98
C GLY A 156 -3.65 -9.11 -7.67
N ARG A 157 -3.05 -9.51 -6.57
CA ARG A 157 -3.57 -9.22 -5.22
C ARG A 157 -2.55 -8.55 -4.31
N ILE A 158 -1.34 -8.26 -4.81
CA ILE A 158 -0.22 -7.83 -3.99
C ILE A 158 0.21 -6.40 -4.32
N ALA A 159 0.19 -5.54 -3.30
CA ALA A 159 0.84 -4.23 -3.27
C ALA A 159 2.17 -4.40 -2.57
N GLY A 160 3.27 -4.31 -3.31
CA GLY A 160 4.61 -4.42 -2.75
C GLY A 160 5.20 -3.06 -2.42
N LEU A 161 5.67 -2.88 -1.19
CA LEU A 161 6.55 -1.79 -0.78
C LEU A 161 7.96 -2.37 -0.54
N TYR A 162 8.93 -1.91 -1.33
CA TYR A 162 10.31 -2.39 -1.33
C TYR A 162 11.18 -1.53 -0.42
N LEU A 163 11.39 -1.98 0.81
CA LEU A 163 12.02 -1.18 1.87
C LEU A 163 13.49 -0.84 1.58
N LYS A 164 14.15 -1.60 0.70
CA LYS A 164 15.53 -1.36 0.25
C LYS A 164 15.60 -1.07 -1.25
N GLY A 165 14.50 -0.62 -1.85
CA GLY A 165 14.49 -0.28 -3.28
C GLY A 165 15.49 0.83 -3.62
N THR A 166 15.99 0.80 -4.86
CA THR A 166 16.99 1.71 -5.41
C THR A 166 16.54 2.19 -6.79
N PRO A 167 15.41 2.94 -6.88
CA PRO A 167 14.91 3.43 -8.15
C PRO A 167 15.95 4.33 -8.86
N PRO A 168 16.18 4.19 -10.17
CA PRO A 168 17.10 5.04 -10.90
C PRO A 168 16.70 6.51 -10.85
N GLY A 169 17.67 7.39 -10.63
CA GLY A 169 17.46 8.85 -10.63
C GLY A 169 16.73 9.40 -9.40
N ALA A 170 16.54 8.61 -8.35
CA ALA A 170 15.92 9.05 -7.11
C ALA A 170 16.62 8.46 -5.86
N ALA A 171 16.33 9.00 -4.68
CA ALA A 171 16.88 8.47 -3.45
C ALA A 171 16.37 7.04 -3.19
N GLY A 172 17.23 6.20 -2.61
CA GLY A 172 16.87 4.84 -2.23
C GLY A 172 15.77 4.81 -1.18
N CYS A 173 14.88 3.83 -1.26
CA CYS A 173 13.68 3.77 -0.41
C CYS A 173 14.03 3.68 1.08
N ALA A 174 15.17 3.05 1.40
CA ALA A 174 15.70 2.93 2.76
C ALA A 174 16.10 4.26 3.41
N THR A 175 16.22 5.35 2.66
CA THR A 175 16.50 6.69 3.23
C THR A 175 15.25 7.35 3.81
N ASN A 176 14.07 6.80 3.56
CA ASN A 176 12.82 7.32 4.07
C ASN A 176 12.53 6.79 5.47
N ALA A 177 12.14 7.67 6.37
CA ALA A 177 11.71 7.29 7.70
C ALA A 177 10.29 6.69 7.66
N PHE A 178 10.05 5.71 8.52
CA PHE A 178 8.70 5.28 8.87
C PHE A 178 8.03 6.29 9.80
N ALA A 179 6.70 6.25 9.87
CA ALA A 179 5.93 6.98 10.87
C ALA A 179 6.43 6.68 12.31
N THR A 180 6.76 7.75 13.03
CA THR A 180 7.30 7.69 14.40
C THR A 180 6.21 7.43 15.45
N SER A 181 4.94 7.67 15.12
CA SER A 181 3.79 7.37 15.96
C SER A 181 2.55 7.02 15.13
N PRO A 182 1.53 6.38 15.73
CA PRO A 182 0.27 6.09 15.05
C PRO A 182 -0.50 7.32 14.56
N THR A 183 -0.16 8.51 15.08
CA THR A 183 -0.82 9.78 14.74
C THR A 183 0.10 10.73 13.98
N ALA A 184 1.35 10.32 13.70
CA ALA A 184 2.26 11.07 12.87
C ALA A 184 1.66 11.23 11.47
N ALA A 185 1.95 12.35 10.83
CA ALA A 185 1.55 12.55 9.45
C ALA A 185 2.25 11.51 8.53
N PRO A 186 1.60 11.05 7.45
CA PRO A 186 2.21 10.10 6.51
C PRO A 186 3.46 10.69 5.87
N GLY A 187 4.52 9.88 5.78
CA GLY A 187 5.68 10.16 4.94
C GLY A 187 5.59 9.43 3.60
N TYR A 188 6.72 9.39 2.89
CA TYR A 188 6.81 8.77 1.58
C TYR A 188 6.41 7.28 1.59
N LEU A 189 6.92 6.47 2.53
CA LEU A 189 6.63 5.03 2.60
C LEU A 189 5.15 4.76 2.88
N GLU A 190 4.54 5.57 3.76
CA GLU A 190 3.11 5.54 4.02
C GLU A 190 2.29 5.83 2.76
N PHE A 191 2.64 6.86 1.99
CA PHE A 191 1.93 7.19 0.75
C PHE A 191 2.11 6.14 -0.33
N VAL A 192 3.32 5.59 -0.51
CA VAL A 192 3.56 4.50 -1.46
C VAL A 192 2.65 3.32 -1.13
N MET A 193 2.55 2.92 0.13
CA MET A 193 1.70 1.77 0.49
C MET A 193 0.23 2.00 0.11
N VAL A 194 -0.34 3.18 0.41
CA VAL A 194 -1.75 3.46 0.05
C VAL A 194 -1.93 3.56 -1.46
N HIS A 195 -0.98 4.16 -2.16
CA HIS A 195 -0.96 4.23 -3.63
C HIS A 195 -1.01 2.82 -4.25
N GLU A 196 -0.15 1.91 -3.80
CA GLU A 196 -0.11 0.54 -4.31
C GLU A 196 -1.38 -0.26 -3.95
N ILE A 197 -1.96 -0.05 -2.77
CA ILE A 197 -3.25 -0.66 -2.41
C ILE A 197 -4.35 -0.21 -3.38
N LEU A 198 -4.37 1.07 -3.77
CA LEU A 198 -5.37 1.61 -4.70
C LEU A 198 -5.26 0.98 -6.09
N HIS A 199 -4.04 0.73 -6.57
CA HIS A 199 -3.81 -0.03 -7.81
C HIS A 199 -4.45 -1.41 -7.78
N ILE A 200 -4.34 -2.17 -6.67
CA ILE A 200 -5.04 -3.47 -6.53
C ILE A 200 -6.55 -3.30 -6.69
N LEU A 201 -7.10 -2.21 -6.17
CA LEU A 201 -8.53 -1.92 -6.25
C LEU A 201 -8.98 -1.41 -7.63
N GLY A 202 -8.07 -1.37 -8.61
CA GLY A 202 -8.32 -0.94 -9.99
C GLY A 202 -8.26 0.58 -10.18
N VAL A 203 -7.92 1.35 -9.15
CA VAL A 203 -7.74 2.78 -9.28
C VAL A 203 -6.38 3.04 -9.95
N VAL A 204 -6.26 3.87 -10.98
CA VAL A 204 -7.27 4.73 -11.61
C VAL A 204 -7.89 4.07 -12.86
N ASP A 205 -9.19 4.26 -13.06
CA ASP A 205 -9.90 3.81 -14.26
C ASP A 205 -9.39 4.54 -15.53
N ALA A 206 -9.25 3.82 -16.65
CA ALA A 206 -8.81 4.38 -17.93
C ALA A 206 -9.77 5.45 -18.49
N ALA A 207 -11.05 5.41 -18.10
CA ALA A 207 -12.05 6.39 -18.48
C ALA A 207 -12.09 7.62 -17.55
N ALA A 208 -11.26 7.68 -16.51
CA ALA A 208 -11.24 8.82 -15.59
C ALA A 208 -10.83 10.13 -16.33
N PRO A 209 -11.43 11.29 -16.00
CA PRO A 209 -11.23 12.53 -16.76
C PRO A 209 -9.77 12.98 -16.91
N ASN A 210 -8.95 12.76 -15.87
CA ASN A 210 -7.54 13.12 -15.87
C ASN A 210 -6.62 11.91 -15.97
N HIS A 211 -7.14 10.77 -16.43
CA HIS A 211 -6.36 9.56 -16.60
C HIS A 211 -5.11 9.85 -17.43
N ALA A 212 -3.96 9.48 -16.89
CA ALA A 212 -2.68 9.57 -17.55
C ALA A 212 -1.88 8.33 -17.22
N PHE A 213 -1.07 7.90 -18.20
CA PHE A 213 -0.30 6.67 -18.08
C PHE A 213 -1.16 5.50 -17.64
N ASP A 214 -0.52 4.43 -17.24
CA ASP A 214 -1.16 3.18 -16.94
C ASP A 214 -1.67 3.17 -15.49
N GLY A 215 -2.90 3.65 -15.26
CA GLY A 215 -3.59 3.61 -13.95
C GLY A 215 -3.33 4.81 -13.03
N HIS A 216 -2.97 5.96 -13.60
CA HIS A 216 -2.63 7.17 -12.85
C HIS A 216 -3.45 8.38 -13.31
N VAL A 217 -3.24 9.52 -12.66
CA VAL A 217 -3.70 10.84 -13.14
C VAL A 217 -2.52 11.76 -13.45
N GLY A 218 -2.68 12.65 -14.42
CA GLY A 218 -1.58 13.51 -14.91
C GLY A 218 -1.66 14.98 -14.50
N ASN A 219 -2.73 15.37 -13.81
CA ASN A 219 -3.12 16.78 -13.69
C ASN A 219 -2.59 17.51 -12.44
N ASP A 220 -2.37 16.83 -11.32
CA ASP A 220 -1.96 17.48 -10.06
C ASP A 220 -0.97 16.62 -9.26
N PRO A 221 0.27 17.08 -9.01
CA PRO A 221 1.28 16.32 -8.26
C PRO A 221 0.91 16.03 -6.80
N ARG A 222 -0.14 16.68 -6.28
CA ARG A 222 -0.67 16.45 -4.94
C ARG A 222 -1.63 15.27 -4.88
N ASP A 223 -2.10 14.79 -6.03
CA ASP A 223 -2.97 13.61 -6.12
C ASP A 223 -2.17 12.36 -5.73
N LEU A 224 -2.77 11.50 -4.91
CA LEU A 224 -2.14 10.26 -4.48
C LEU A 224 -1.76 9.37 -5.66
N MET A 225 -2.56 9.35 -6.72
CA MET A 225 -2.36 8.52 -7.91
C MET A 225 -1.68 9.30 -9.06
N TYR A 226 -1.01 10.41 -8.76
CA TYR A 226 -0.32 11.18 -9.77
C TYR A 226 0.85 10.42 -10.41
N ALA A 227 0.91 10.43 -11.73
CA ALA A 227 2.13 10.19 -12.49
C ALA A 227 2.21 11.25 -13.59
N GLY A 228 3.21 12.11 -13.51
CA GLY A 228 3.45 13.15 -14.50
C GLY A 228 4.85 13.71 -14.39
N VAL A 229 5.10 14.84 -15.04
CA VAL A 229 6.44 15.41 -15.16
C VAL A 229 6.93 16.12 -13.90
N GLN A 230 6.02 16.50 -13.01
CA GLN A 230 6.38 17.14 -11.75
C GLN A 230 6.74 16.09 -10.70
N PRO A 231 7.51 16.46 -9.67
CA PRO A 231 7.77 15.54 -8.58
C PRO A 231 6.47 15.19 -7.82
N TRP A 232 6.34 13.92 -7.43
CA TRP A 232 5.19 13.45 -6.66
C TRP A 232 5.23 14.00 -5.23
N ALA A 233 4.19 14.75 -4.85
CA ALA A 233 4.08 15.42 -3.56
C ALA A 233 2.67 15.22 -2.96
N PRO A 234 2.29 13.95 -2.69
CA PRO A 234 0.91 13.59 -2.35
C PRO A 234 0.44 14.28 -1.08
N SER A 235 -0.74 14.88 -1.15
CA SER A 235 -1.43 15.46 0.01
C SER A 235 -2.96 15.36 -0.11
N LEU A 236 -3.48 14.96 -1.27
CA LEU A 236 -4.89 14.80 -1.57
C LEU A 236 -5.16 13.37 -2.04
N LEU A 237 -6.26 12.77 -1.57
CA LEU A 237 -6.66 11.43 -2.03
C LEU A 237 -7.09 11.42 -3.49
N ASP A 238 -7.84 12.42 -3.97
CA ASP A 238 -8.24 12.59 -5.38
C ASP A 238 -8.40 14.10 -5.54
N ALA A 239 -7.46 14.74 -6.24
CA ALA A 239 -7.27 16.18 -6.21
C ALA A 239 -8.49 16.95 -6.73
N THR A 240 -9.19 16.38 -7.71
CA THR A 240 -10.40 16.98 -8.29
C THR A 240 -11.69 16.35 -7.76
N ARG A 241 -11.62 15.20 -7.06
CA ARG A 241 -12.78 14.40 -6.62
C ARG A 241 -13.64 13.92 -7.80
N THR A 242 -13.01 13.73 -8.95
CA THR A 242 -13.69 13.33 -10.19
C THR A 242 -13.02 12.14 -10.87
N ASN A 243 -11.91 11.62 -10.36
CA ASN A 243 -11.17 10.57 -11.05
C ASN A 243 -11.53 9.19 -10.52
N TYR A 244 -11.60 9.03 -9.20
CA TYR A 244 -11.84 7.71 -8.60
C TYR A 244 -12.47 7.75 -7.21
N PHE A 245 -12.53 8.89 -6.52
CA PHE A 245 -13.21 8.98 -5.23
C PHE A 245 -14.55 9.71 -5.33
N ASN A 246 -15.63 9.02 -4.95
CA ASN A 246 -17.01 9.52 -4.94
C ASN A 246 -17.53 9.96 -6.32
N THR A 247 -17.15 9.22 -7.36
CA THR A 247 -17.46 9.45 -8.78
C THR A 247 -18.89 9.07 -9.19
N THR A 248 -19.83 8.94 -8.24
CA THR A 248 -21.21 8.45 -8.48
C THR A 248 -21.95 9.23 -9.57
N SER A 249 -21.66 10.53 -9.71
CA SER A 249 -22.26 11.40 -10.74
C SER A 249 -21.70 11.19 -12.15
N LEU A 250 -20.59 10.46 -12.31
CA LEU A 250 -19.88 10.31 -13.58
C LEU A 250 -20.22 9.01 -14.31
N GLY A 251 -20.81 8.02 -13.63
CA GLY A 251 -21.30 6.76 -14.22
C GLY A 251 -20.20 5.86 -14.81
N GLY A 252 -20.22 4.56 -14.52
CA GLY A 252 -19.29 3.60 -15.13
C GLY A 252 -17.82 3.66 -14.69
N LEU A 253 -17.40 4.70 -13.97
CA LEU A 253 -16.08 4.77 -13.35
C LEU A 253 -16.02 3.95 -12.06
N ILE A 254 -14.82 3.44 -11.75
CA ILE A 254 -14.51 2.98 -10.40
C ILE A 254 -14.82 4.11 -9.40
N ASN A 255 -15.58 3.74 -8.36
CA ASN A 255 -15.85 4.61 -7.24
C ASN A 255 -15.30 3.98 -5.97
N LEU A 256 -14.11 4.44 -5.57
CA LEU A 256 -13.41 3.97 -4.38
C LEU A 256 -14.29 4.07 -3.12
N ALA A 257 -15.18 5.07 -3.04
CA ALA A 257 -16.07 5.22 -1.89
C ALA A 257 -17.05 4.03 -1.73
N LEU A 258 -17.32 3.29 -2.81
CA LEU A 258 -18.17 2.09 -2.81
C LEU A 258 -17.36 0.79 -2.71
N SER A 259 -16.04 0.87 -2.58
CA SER A 259 -15.18 -0.31 -2.50
C SER A 259 -15.58 -1.21 -1.33
N PRO A 260 -15.72 -2.52 -1.54
CA PRO A 260 -16.07 -3.45 -0.47
C PRO A 260 -14.98 -3.55 0.59
N TYR A 261 -13.76 -3.09 0.31
CA TYR A 261 -12.65 -3.02 1.26
C TYR A 261 -12.74 -1.83 2.21
N LEU A 262 -13.65 -0.88 1.99
CA LEU A 262 -13.87 0.23 2.92
C LEU A 262 -15.01 -0.09 3.89
N VAL A 263 -14.91 0.44 5.11
CA VAL A 263 -16.04 0.55 6.04
C VAL A 263 -16.48 2.01 6.14
N VAL A 264 -17.79 2.19 6.26
CA VAL A 264 -18.41 3.49 6.50
C VAL A 264 -18.12 3.97 7.93
N PRO A 265 -18.09 5.30 8.16
CA PRO A 265 -18.05 5.90 9.50
C PRO A 265 -19.03 5.31 10.50
#